data_AF-A0A3N5FL54-F1
#
_entry.id   AF-A0A3N5FL54-F1
#
_cell.length_a   1.000
_cell.length_b   1.000
_cell.length_c   1.000
_cell.angle_alpha   90.00
_cell.angle_beta   90.00
_cell.angle_gamma   90.00
#
_symmetry.space_group_name_H-M   'P 1'
#
loop_
_entity.id
_entity.type
_entity.pdbx_description
1 polymer ?
#
loop_
_entity_poly.entity_id
_entity_poly.type
_entity_poly.pdbx_seq_one_letter_code
_entity_poly.pdbx_strand_id
1 'polypeptide(L)'
;MKFRTPFNWLPIAEQTRAFVVLFVLTIIVMVALQVLGVKLKTDAAPSGIVSFELAGTLPLAQKIIDSWGQTGRVYAGMNLGLDFLFIVAYASCIGLGCVMVARSLEQRSILIAYVGVVLAWALWLAALLDCIENYALINLLLGSPQAVFAALSKWCAIPKFLIVGLGIAYFILGALVARVIKLSGGAQSNVIR
;
A
#
# COMPACT_ATOMS: atom_id res chain seq x y z
N MET A 1 -4.70 22.62 -9.38
CA MET A 1 -3.90 22.16 -8.25
C MET A 1 -2.59 22.90 -8.22
N LYS A 2 -2.31 23.56 -7.10
CA LYS A 2 -1.13 24.42 -6.92
C LYS A 2 0.18 23.65 -6.70
N PHE A 3 0.08 22.40 -6.23
CA PHE A 3 1.22 21.56 -5.85
C PHE A 3 1.57 20.53 -6.93
N ARG A 4 2.85 20.16 -7.04
CA ARG A 4 3.30 19.08 -7.92
C ARG A 4 3.02 17.72 -7.29
N THR A 5 2.48 16.80 -8.09
CA THR A 5 2.12 15.45 -7.69
C THR A 5 2.96 14.41 -8.45
N PRO A 6 3.08 13.17 -7.95
CA PRO A 6 3.76 12.11 -8.70
C PRO A 6 3.01 11.70 -9.99
N PHE A 7 1.77 12.17 -10.18
CA PHE A 7 0.93 11.88 -11.34
C PHE A 7 0.74 13.09 -12.25
N ASN A 8 1.65 14.06 -12.22
CA ASN A 8 1.57 15.26 -13.08
C ASN A 8 1.56 14.92 -14.58
N TRP A 9 2.11 13.77 -14.96
CA TRP A 9 2.12 13.27 -16.33
C TRP A 9 0.77 12.71 -16.80
N LEU A 10 -0.17 12.43 -15.87
CA LEU A 10 -1.46 11.83 -16.17
C LEU A 10 -2.56 12.90 -16.28
N PRO A 11 -3.18 13.09 -17.47
CA PRO A 11 -4.22 14.09 -17.67
C PRO A 11 -5.41 13.90 -16.73
N ILE A 12 -5.98 15.00 -16.24
CA ILE A 12 -7.09 14.99 -15.26
C ILE A 12 -8.28 14.16 -15.77
N ALA A 13 -8.61 14.27 -17.05
CA ALA A 13 -9.72 13.54 -17.68
C ALA A 13 -9.55 12.01 -17.61
N GLU A 14 -8.32 11.52 -17.50
CA GLU A 14 -8.02 10.08 -17.48
C GLU A 14 -7.87 9.52 -16.06
N GLN A 15 -7.73 10.36 -15.04
CA GLN A 15 -7.41 9.94 -13.68
C GLN A 15 -8.47 9.00 -13.08
N THR A 16 -9.75 9.24 -13.34
CA THR A 16 -10.81 8.34 -12.85
C THR A 16 -10.70 6.95 -13.48
N ARG A 17 -10.45 6.86 -14.79
CA ARG A 17 -10.28 5.57 -15.48
C ARG A 17 -9.03 4.85 -14.98
N ALA A 18 -7.91 5.57 -14.88
CA ALA A 18 -6.67 5.02 -14.35
C ALA A 18 -6.85 4.51 -12.91
N PHE A 19 -7.53 5.28 -12.05
CA PHE A 19 -7.83 4.88 -10.69
C PHE A 19 -8.66 3.60 -10.64
N VAL A 20 -9.72 3.47 -11.45
CA VAL A 20 -10.54 2.24 -11.49
C VAL A 20 -9.71 1.04 -11.93
N VAL A 21 -8.88 1.17 -12.97
CA VAL A 21 -8.00 0.08 -13.44
C VAL A 21 -7.00 -0.32 -12.34
N LEU A 22 -6.34 0.65 -11.72
CA LEU A 22 -5.38 0.42 -10.64
C LEU A 22 -6.05 -0.20 -9.40
N PHE A 23 -7.27 0.23 -9.06
CA PHE A 23 -8.03 -0.32 -7.95
C PHE A 23 -8.40 -1.78 -8.21
N VAL A 24 -8.94 -2.10 -9.39
CA VAL A 24 -9.26 -3.48 -9.77
C VAL A 24 -8.01 -4.36 -9.75
N LEU A 25 -6.91 -3.88 -10.33
CA LEU A 25 -5.63 -4.59 -10.30
C LEU A 25 -5.16 -4.83 -8.86
N THR A 26 -5.18 -3.80 -8.01
CA THR A 26 -4.78 -3.88 -6.60
C THR A 26 -5.61 -4.93 -5.86
N ILE A 27 -6.93 -4.95 -6.06
CA ILE A 27 -7.82 -5.94 -5.44
C ILE A 27 -7.53 -7.36 -5.95
N ILE A 28 -7.37 -7.55 -7.27
CA ILE A 28 -7.06 -8.87 -7.84
C ILE A 28 -5.76 -9.43 -7.27
N VAL A 29 -4.70 -8.61 -7.27
CA VAL A 29 -3.39 -9.03 -6.77
C VAL A 29 -3.43 -9.24 -5.26
N MET A 30 -4.12 -8.39 -4.49
CA MET A 30 -4.33 -8.58 -3.06
C MET A 30 -5.01 -9.91 -2.75
N VAL A 31 -6.08 -10.26 -3.48
CA VAL A 31 -6.77 -11.55 -3.30
C VAL A 31 -5.83 -12.72 -3.62
N ALA A 32 -5.07 -12.63 -4.71
CA ALA A 32 -4.08 -13.66 -5.06
C ALA A 32 -3.01 -13.83 -3.96
N LEU A 33 -2.47 -12.73 -3.42
CA LEU A 33 -1.53 -12.76 -2.29
C LEU A 33 -2.16 -13.38 -1.04
N GLN A 34 -3.42 -13.07 -0.72
CA GLN A 34 -4.12 -13.69 0.41
C GLN A 34 -4.30 -15.19 0.21
N VAL A 35 -4.69 -15.63 -0.98
CA VAL A 35 -4.83 -17.06 -1.31
C VAL A 35 -3.51 -17.81 -1.13
N LEU A 36 -2.41 -17.26 -1.65
CA LEU A 36 -1.06 -17.83 -1.43
C LEU A 36 -0.67 -17.80 0.07
N GLY A 37 -1.00 -16.70 0.76
CA GLY A 37 -0.63 -16.44 2.15
C GLY A 37 -1.37 -17.33 3.16
N VAL A 38 -2.52 -17.92 2.82
CA VAL A 38 -3.22 -18.88 3.70
C VAL A 38 -2.31 -20.05 4.09
N LYS A 39 -1.45 -20.51 3.17
CA LYS A 39 -0.51 -21.62 3.41
C LYS A 39 0.68 -21.22 4.28
N LEU A 40 0.86 -19.94 4.58
CA LEU A 40 1.96 -19.41 5.38
C LEU A 40 1.56 -19.18 6.84
N LYS A 41 0.28 -19.36 7.21
CA LYS A 41 -0.17 -19.19 8.58
C LYS A 41 0.17 -20.42 9.41
N THR A 42 1.01 -20.24 10.42
CA THR A 42 1.46 -21.28 11.37
C THR A 42 1.52 -20.70 12.78
N ASP A 43 1.76 -21.53 13.80
CA ASP A 43 1.96 -21.03 15.18
C ASP A 43 3.17 -20.10 15.30
N ALA A 44 4.20 -20.31 14.48
CA ALA A 44 5.36 -19.42 14.41
C ALA A 44 5.09 -18.14 13.60
N ALA A 45 4.14 -18.19 12.66
CA ALA A 45 3.78 -17.10 11.75
C ALA A 45 2.25 -16.93 11.69
N PRO A 46 1.59 -16.44 12.76
CA PRO A 46 0.13 -16.36 12.82
C PRO A 46 -0.46 -15.43 11.75
N SER A 47 0.31 -14.43 11.32
CA SER A 47 -0.05 -13.50 10.23
C SER A 47 0.62 -13.85 8.90
N GLY A 48 1.19 -15.05 8.78
CA GLY A 48 1.86 -15.52 7.56
C GLY A 48 3.05 -14.64 7.18
N ILE A 49 3.04 -14.13 5.94
CA ILE A 49 4.13 -13.31 5.42
C ILE A 49 4.38 -12.08 6.31
N VAL A 50 3.34 -11.43 6.84
CA VAL A 50 3.48 -10.26 7.72
C VAL A 50 4.24 -10.59 9.01
N SER A 51 4.10 -11.82 9.55
CA SER A 51 4.92 -12.26 10.69
C SER A 51 6.40 -12.35 10.34
N PHE A 52 6.71 -12.71 9.09
CA PHE A 52 8.07 -12.80 8.56
C PHE A 52 8.67 -11.40 8.34
N GLU A 53 7.89 -10.48 7.76
CA GLU A 53 8.28 -9.07 7.56
C GLU A 53 8.71 -8.42 8.89
N LEU A 54 7.98 -8.72 9.97
CA LEU A 54 8.15 -8.15 11.30
C LEU A 54 9.07 -8.95 12.23
N ALA A 55 9.67 -10.05 11.75
CA ALA A 55 10.50 -10.94 12.55
C ALA A 55 11.69 -10.20 13.20
N GLY A 56 12.34 -9.32 12.45
CA GLY A 56 13.38 -8.41 12.97
C GLY A 56 14.69 -9.06 13.43
N THR A 57 14.74 -10.39 13.55
CA THR A 57 15.92 -11.14 14.01
C THR A 57 16.05 -12.42 13.21
N LEU A 58 17.29 -12.84 12.96
CA LEU A 58 17.58 -14.06 12.20
C LEU A 58 16.98 -15.33 12.84
N PRO A 59 17.07 -15.57 14.17
CA PRO A 59 16.50 -16.77 14.77
C PRO A 59 14.98 -16.86 14.61
N LEU A 60 14.27 -15.73 14.73
CA LEU A 60 12.82 -15.72 14.56
C LEU A 60 12.43 -15.91 13.08
N ALA A 61 13.13 -15.24 12.17
CA ALA A 61 12.96 -15.42 10.73
C ALA A 61 13.16 -16.89 10.32
N GLN A 62 14.21 -17.55 10.84
CA GLN A 62 14.48 -18.95 10.57
C GLN A 62 13.39 -19.86 11.12
N LYS A 63 12.94 -19.62 12.38
CA LYS A 63 11.83 -20.35 12.99
C LYS A 63 10.55 -20.29 12.13
N ILE A 64 10.26 -19.11 11.56
CA ILE A 64 9.13 -18.92 10.65
C ILE A 64 9.32 -19.72 9.36
N ILE A 65 10.47 -19.56 8.69
CA ILE A 65 10.80 -20.28 7.44
C ILE A 65 10.76 -21.80 7.62
N ASP A 66 11.21 -22.31 8.77
CA ASP A 66 11.21 -23.73 9.08
C ASP A 66 9.80 -24.26 9.34
N SER A 67 8.94 -23.46 9.97
CA SER A 67 7.53 -23.82 10.19
C SER A 67 6.75 -24.02 8.89
N TRP A 68 7.19 -23.43 7.79
CA TRP A 68 6.57 -23.54 6.46
C TRP A 68 6.97 -24.81 5.70
N GLY A 69 8.09 -25.44 6.08
CA GLY A 69 8.66 -26.57 5.35
C GLY A 69 8.96 -26.26 3.88
N GLN A 70 9.22 -27.30 3.08
CA GLN A 70 9.61 -27.13 1.67
C GLN A 70 8.49 -26.50 0.83
N THR A 71 7.26 -26.97 1.00
CA THR A 71 6.11 -26.50 0.23
C THR A 71 5.76 -25.05 0.57
N GLY A 72 5.73 -24.68 1.85
CA GLY A 72 5.41 -23.30 2.25
C GLY A 72 6.47 -22.30 1.82
N ARG A 73 7.76 -22.70 1.72
CA ARG A 73 8.80 -21.85 1.13
C ARG A 73 8.54 -21.52 -0.34
N VAL A 74 7.97 -22.45 -1.13
CA VAL A 74 7.55 -22.17 -2.52
C VAL A 74 6.42 -21.15 -2.53
N TYR A 75 5.40 -21.31 -1.68
CA TYR A 75 4.32 -20.32 -1.54
C TYR A 75 4.84 -18.95 -1.10
N ALA A 76 5.79 -18.89 -0.16
CA ALA A 76 6.42 -17.65 0.27
C ALA A 76 7.18 -16.98 -0.87
N GLY A 77 7.94 -17.73 -1.66
CA GLY A 77 8.64 -17.21 -2.84
C GLY A 77 7.68 -16.67 -3.90
N MET A 78 6.58 -17.37 -4.18
CA MET A 78 5.54 -16.88 -5.09
C MET A 78 4.83 -15.64 -4.54
N ASN A 79 4.58 -15.60 -3.23
CA ASN A 79 3.95 -14.47 -2.56
C ASN A 79 4.82 -13.21 -2.68
N LEU A 80 6.09 -13.29 -2.27
CA LEU A 80 7.07 -12.20 -2.38
C LEU A 80 7.30 -11.75 -3.84
N GLY A 81 7.33 -12.69 -4.79
CA GLY A 81 7.46 -12.38 -6.21
C GLY A 81 6.26 -11.61 -6.77
N LEU A 82 5.05 -12.06 -6.44
CA LEU A 82 3.81 -11.38 -6.85
C LEU A 82 3.65 -10.02 -6.16
N ASP A 83 4.21 -9.86 -4.96
CA ASP A 83 4.10 -8.64 -4.18
C ASP A 83 4.78 -7.44 -4.86
N PHE A 84 5.81 -7.64 -5.68
CA PHE A 84 6.36 -6.55 -6.51
C PHE A 84 5.33 -5.92 -7.46
N LEU A 85 4.40 -6.71 -8.01
CA LEU A 85 3.29 -6.16 -8.79
C LEU A 85 2.30 -5.43 -7.89
N PHE A 86 2.04 -5.97 -6.70
CA PHE A 86 1.17 -5.36 -5.70
C PHE A 86 1.70 -3.99 -5.27
N ILE A 87 3.00 -3.86 -5.02
CA ILE A 87 3.69 -2.63 -4.63
C ILE A 87 3.37 -1.50 -5.60
N VAL A 88 3.58 -1.74 -6.89
CA VAL A 88 3.33 -0.72 -7.93
C VAL A 88 1.83 -0.41 -8.01
N ALA A 89 0.98 -1.43 -7.93
CA ALA A 89 -0.47 -1.27 -8.02
C ALA A 89 -1.05 -0.46 -6.85
N TYR A 90 -0.77 -0.86 -5.60
CA TYR A 90 -1.33 -0.22 -4.42
C TYR A 90 -0.80 1.20 -4.26
N ALA A 91 0.50 1.44 -4.46
CA ALA A 91 1.09 2.77 -4.28
C ALA A 91 0.53 3.75 -5.31
N SER A 92 0.39 3.29 -6.56
CA SER A 92 -0.25 4.07 -7.61
C SER A 92 -1.74 4.32 -7.33
N CYS A 93 -2.48 3.29 -6.93
CA CYS A 93 -3.91 3.37 -6.64
C CYS A 93 -4.21 4.35 -5.51
N ILE A 94 -3.61 4.13 -4.34
CA ILE A 94 -3.86 4.94 -3.14
C ILE A 94 -3.32 6.36 -3.37
N GLY A 95 -2.13 6.50 -3.96
CA GLY A 95 -1.52 7.81 -4.24
C GLY A 95 -2.37 8.64 -5.20
N LEU A 96 -2.88 8.03 -6.28
CA LEU A 96 -3.78 8.72 -7.21
C LEU A 96 -5.10 9.09 -6.51
N GLY A 97 -5.63 8.22 -5.66
CA GLY A 97 -6.78 8.51 -4.80
C GLY A 97 -6.55 9.74 -3.92
N CYS A 98 -5.40 9.83 -3.23
CA CYS A 98 -5.02 11.00 -2.44
C CYS A 98 -4.98 12.28 -3.29
N VAL A 99 -4.42 12.23 -4.50
CA VAL A 99 -4.39 13.38 -5.42
C VAL A 99 -5.79 13.79 -5.88
N MET A 100 -6.66 12.83 -6.20
CA MET A 100 -8.04 13.12 -6.61
C MET A 100 -8.82 13.79 -5.48
N VAL A 101 -8.69 13.30 -4.25
CA VAL A 101 -9.29 13.88 -3.04
C VAL A 101 -8.74 15.28 -2.77
N ALA A 102 -7.41 15.43 -2.78
CA ALA A 102 -6.74 16.72 -2.58
C ALA A 102 -7.25 17.78 -3.56
N ARG A 103 -7.44 17.41 -4.84
CA ARG A 103 -7.99 18.32 -5.85
C ARG A 103 -9.42 18.73 -5.54
N SER A 104 -10.25 17.77 -5.13
CA SER A 104 -11.67 18.01 -4.87
C SER A 104 -11.90 18.94 -3.66
N LEU A 105 -10.96 18.97 -2.71
CA LEU A 105 -11.07 19.75 -1.47
C LEU A 105 -10.18 21.00 -1.46
N GLU A 106 -9.40 21.26 -2.52
CA GLU A 106 -8.44 22.38 -2.59
C GLU A 106 -9.09 23.75 -2.35
N GLN A 107 -10.28 23.97 -2.92
CA GLN A 107 -11.03 25.23 -2.73
C GLN A 107 -11.56 25.41 -1.29
N ARG A 108 -11.63 24.34 -0.50
CA ARG A 108 -12.15 24.37 0.87
C ARG A 108 -11.03 24.47 1.89
N SER A 109 -9.95 23.73 1.70
CA SER A 109 -8.79 23.78 2.57
C SER A 109 -7.52 23.44 1.81
N ILE A 110 -6.66 24.44 1.67
CA ILE A 110 -5.33 24.28 1.08
C ILE A 110 -4.47 23.31 1.89
N LEU A 111 -4.65 23.25 3.22
CA LEU A 111 -3.94 22.35 4.11
C LEU A 111 -4.30 20.90 3.80
N ILE A 112 -5.59 20.59 3.67
CA ILE A 112 -6.06 19.23 3.34
C ILE A 112 -5.52 18.80 1.97
N ALA A 113 -5.54 19.70 0.98
CA ALA A 113 -4.97 19.41 -0.33
C ALA A 113 -3.45 19.16 -0.27
N TYR A 114 -2.71 19.97 0.49
CA TYR A 114 -1.27 19.79 0.70
C TYR A 114 -0.95 18.43 1.33
N VAL A 115 -1.66 18.06 2.40
CA VAL A 115 -1.49 16.76 3.07
C VAL A 115 -1.70 15.60 2.09
N GLY A 116 -2.73 15.66 1.23
CA GLY A 116 -2.95 14.61 0.23
C GLY A 116 -1.83 14.47 -0.79
N VAL A 117 -1.21 15.59 -1.20
CA VAL A 117 -0.06 15.57 -2.12
C VAL A 117 1.19 15.04 -1.43
N VAL A 118 1.43 15.40 -0.17
CA VAL A 118 2.53 14.82 0.64
C VAL A 118 2.35 13.32 0.80
N LEU A 119 1.14 12.85 1.13
CA LEU A 119 0.84 11.42 1.24
C LEU A 119 1.02 10.68 -0.08
N ALA A 120 0.65 11.29 -1.21
CA ALA A 120 0.86 10.68 -2.53
C ALA A 120 2.35 10.44 -2.82
N TRP A 121 3.24 11.37 -2.45
CA TRP A 121 4.69 11.16 -2.54
C TRP A 121 5.20 10.17 -1.51
N ALA A 122 4.69 10.23 -0.27
CA ALA A 122 5.05 9.28 0.77
C ALA A 122 4.72 7.83 0.38
N LEU A 123 3.65 7.58 -0.38
CA LEU A 123 3.33 6.24 -0.86
C LEU A 123 4.35 5.68 -1.85
N TRP A 124 5.01 6.51 -2.66
CA TRP A 124 6.14 6.08 -3.47
C TRP A 124 7.37 5.77 -2.62
N LEU A 125 7.58 6.50 -1.53
CA LEU A 125 8.59 6.14 -0.53
C LEU A 125 8.24 4.81 0.16
N ALA A 126 6.96 4.59 0.52
CA ALA A 126 6.51 3.33 1.09
C ALA A 126 6.73 2.16 0.12
N ALA A 127 6.46 2.35 -1.18
CA ALA A 127 6.74 1.36 -2.21
C ALA A 127 8.25 1.02 -2.31
N LEU A 128 9.13 2.03 -2.20
CA LEU A 128 10.57 1.79 -2.19
C LEU A 128 11.00 1.00 -0.95
N LEU A 129 10.46 1.36 0.23
CA LEU A 129 10.70 0.61 1.47
C LEU A 129 10.24 -0.84 1.33
N ASP A 130 9.08 -1.06 0.71
CA ASP A 130 8.53 -2.40 0.45
C ASP A 130 9.43 -3.23 -0.48
N CYS A 131 9.96 -2.63 -1.54
CA CYS A 131 10.93 -3.30 -2.41
C CYS A 131 12.20 -3.73 -1.65
N ILE A 132 12.72 -2.89 -0.76
CA ILE A 132 13.92 -3.18 0.05
C ILE A 132 13.63 -4.30 1.05
N GLU A 133 12.46 -4.26 1.67
CA GLU A 133 11.97 -5.32 2.56
C GLU A 133 11.85 -6.66 1.82
N ASN A 134 11.14 -6.71 0.69
CA ASN A 134 10.98 -7.94 -0.08
C ASN A 134 12.31 -8.50 -0.57
N TYR A 135 13.25 -7.63 -0.96
CA TYR A 135 14.61 -8.05 -1.26
C TYR A 135 15.27 -8.74 -0.06
N ALA A 136 15.16 -8.17 1.13
CA ALA A 136 15.72 -8.75 2.35
C ALA A 136 15.05 -10.09 2.71
N LEU A 137 13.73 -10.19 2.60
CA LEU A 137 12.97 -11.40 2.87
C LEU A 137 13.31 -12.52 1.88
N ILE A 138 13.48 -12.21 0.60
CA ILE A 138 13.93 -13.17 -0.41
C ILE A 138 15.32 -13.70 -0.04
N ASN A 139 16.26 -12.84 0.36
CA ASN A 139 17.59 -13.28 0.79
C ASN A 139 17.52 -14.23 2.00
N LEU A 140 16.68 -13.94 2.98
CA LEU A 140 16.46 -14.84 4.12
C LEU A 140 15.83 -16.16 3.69
N LEU A 141 14.82 -16.12 2.82
CA LEU A 141 14.14 -17.32 2.29
C LEU A 141 15.11 -18.23 1.51
N LEU A 142 16.08 -17.63 0.82
CA LEU A 142 17.16 -18.33 0.10
C LEU A 142 18.28 -18.84 1.03
N GLY A 143 18.17 -18.64 2.35
CA GLY A 143 19.09 -19.20 3.35
C GLY A 143 20.26 -18.28 3.72
N SER A 144 20.18 -16.98 3.46
CA SER A 144 21.21 -16.04 3.89
C SER A 144 21.36 -16.02 5.43
N PRO A 145 22.58 -16.19 5.96
CA PRO A 145 22.82 -16.17 7.40
C PRO A 145 22.96 -14.76 7.98
N GLN A 146 22.72 -13.71 7.18
CA GLN A 146 22.99 -12.34 7.60
C GLN A 146 21.79 -11.75 8.38
N ALA A 147 21.98 -11.48 9.67
CA ALA A 147 20.95 -10.88 10.52
C ALA A 147 20.48 -9.48 10.06
N VAL A 148 21.29 -8.78 9.25
CA VAL A 148 20.94 -7.48 8.69
C VAL A 148 19.67 -7.56 7.85
N PHE A 149 19.41 -8.65 7.12
CA PHE A 149 18.21 -8.77 6.30
C PHE A 149 16.93 -8.83 7.14
N ALA A 150 16.97 -9.53 8.29
CA ALA A 150 15.81 -9.59 9.19
C ALA A 150 15.51 -8.23 9.82
N ALA A 151 16.55 -7.50 10.23
CA ALA A 151 16.41 -6.15 10.76
C ALA A 151 15.92 -5.17 9.69
N LEU A 152 16.52 -5.22 8.49
CA LEU A 152 16.17 -4.37 7.36
C LEU A 152 14.71 -4.54 6.96
N SER A 153 14.24 -5.78 6.83
CA SER A 153 12.83 -6.08 6.58
C SER A 153 11.91 -5.37 7.58
N LYS A 154 12.13 -5.58 8.88
CA LYS A 154 11.28 -5.00 9.92
C LYS A 154 11.28 -3.47 9.91
N TRP A 155 12.45 -2.86 9.77
CA TRP A 155 12.59 -1.40 9.80
C TRP A 155 12.09 -0.72 8.52
N CYS A 156 11.98 -1.45 7.41
CA CYS A 156 11.27 -1.01 6.21
C CYS A 156 9.74 -1.20 6.34
N ALA A 157 9.29 -2.34 6.88
CA ALA A 157 7.88 -2.70 6.99
C ALA A 157 7.08 -1.72 7.89
N ILE A 158 7.63 -1.33 9.04
CA ILE A 158 6.94 -0.46 10.02
C ILE A 158 6.53 0.90 9.41
N PRO A 159 7.47 1.72 8.88
CA PRO A 159 7.11 3.00 8.27
C PRO A 159 6.23 2.82 7.02
N LYS A 160 6.45 1.76 6.23
CA LYS A 160 5.61 1.42 5.09
C LYS A 160 4.14 1.27 5.50
N PHE A 161 3.85 0.41 6.48
CA PHE A 161 2.49 0.16 6.93
C PHE A 161 1.82 1.42 7.47
N LEU A 162 2.55 2.26 8.20
CA LEU A 162 2.04 3.54 8.69
C LEU A 162 1.65 4.47 7.53
N ILE A 163 2.51 4.65 6.54
CA ILE A 163 2.25 5.51 5.39
C ILE A 163 1.05 5.01 4.58
N VAL A 164 0.99 3.69 4.31
CA VAL A 164 -0.12 3.07 3.59
C VAL A 164 -1.43 3.28 4.34
N GLY A 165 -1.45 3.04 5.66
CA GLY A 165 -2.62 3.26 6.49
C GLY A 165 -3.10 4.71 6.48
N LEU A 166 -2.19 5.69 6.61
CA LEU A 166 -2.51 7.11 6.53
C LEU A 166 -3.03 7.53 5.15
N GLY A 167 -2.46 6.99 4.07
CA GLY A 167 -2.93 7.24 2.71
C GLY A 167 -4.35 6.74 2.47
N ILE A 168 -4.66 5.51 2.92
CA ILE A 168 -6.01 4.94 2.86
C ILE A 168 -6.99 5.77 3.68
N ALA A 169 -6.64 6.09 4.93
CA ALA A 169 -7.50 6.90 5.80
C ALA A 169 -7.81 8.27 5.19
N TYR A 170 -6.79 8.96 4.67
CA TYR A 170 -6.97 10.23 3.97
C TYR A 170 -7.89 10.10 2.77
N PHE A 171 -7.68 9.08 1.92
CA PHE A 171 -8.49 8.85 0.74
C PHE A 171 -9.96 8.62 1.11
N ILE A 172 -10.24 7.70 2.04
CA ILE A 172 -11.61 7.35 2.43
C ILE A 172 -12.31 8.55 3.07
N LEU A 173 -11.71 9.16 4.09
CA LEU A 173 -12.32 10.27 4.83
C LEU A 173 -12.53 11.48 3.92
N GLY A 174 -11.53 11.83 3.11
CA GLY A 174 -11.63 12.95 2.19
C GLY A 174 -12.64 12.70 1.05
N ALA A 175 -12.74 11.47 0.53
CA ALA A 175 -13.76 11.12 -0.46
C ALA A 175 -15.18 11.20 0.12
N LEU A 176 -15.38 10.79 1.38
CA LEU A 176 -16.65 10.93 2.08
C LEU A 176 -17.03 12.41 2.25
N VAL A 177 -16.10 13.23 2.76
CA VAL A 177 -16.30 14.68 2.91
C VAL A 177 -16.63 15.33 1.58
N ALA A 178 -15.88 15.03 0.51
CA ALA A 178 -16.13 15.56 -0.83
C ALA A 178 -17.52 15.17 -1.35
N ARG A 179 -17.98 13.93 -1.10
CA ARG A 179 -19.33 13.47 -1.46
C ARG A 179 -20.41 14.23 -0.69
N VAL A 180 -20.28 14.37 0.62
CA VAL A 180 -21.24 15.09 1.46
C VAL A 180 -21.39 16.53 0.99
N ILE A 181 -20.28 17.23 0.74
CA ILE A 181 -20.30 18.61 0.23
C ILE A 181 -21.05 18.71 -1.11
N LYS A 182 -20.80 17.76 -2.03
CA LYS A 182 -21.45 17.77 -3.35
C LYS A 182 -22.97 17.56 -3.24
N LEU A 183 -23.42 16.71 -2.33
CA LEU A 183 -24.84 16.47 -2.07
C LEU A 183 -25.51 17.69 -1.43
N SER A 184 -24.88 18.32 -0.44
CA SER A 184 -25.43 19.52 0.23
C SER A 184 -25.49 20.75 -0.69
N GLY A 185 -24.49 20.92 -1.58
CA GLY A 185 -24.51 21.99 -2.58
C GLY A 185 -25.57 21.78 -3.67
N GLY A 186 -25.85 20.53 -4.06
CA GLY A 186 -26.92 20.19 -5.00
C GLY A 186 -28.32 20.43 -4.43
N ALA A 187 -28.52 20.21 -3.13
CA ALA A 187 -29.78 20.49 -2.45
C ALA A 187 -30.13 21.99 -2.43
N GLN A 188 -29.14 22.89 -2.29
CA GLN A 188 -29.38 24.34 -2.30
C GLN A 188 -29.73 24.88 -3.70
N SER A 189 -29.26 24.26 -4.78
CA SER A 189 -29.57 24.68 -6.16
C SER A 189 -31.00 24.33 -6.60
N ASN A 190 -31.63 23.31 -6.01
CA ASN A 190 -32.98 22.87 -6.37
C ASN A 190 -34.10 23.62 -5.63
N VAL A 191 -33.76 24.46 -4.64
CA VAL A 191 -34.74 25.27 -3.87
C VAL A 191 -34.95 26.66 -4.52
N ILE A 192 -34.12 27.04 -5.50
CA ILE A 192 -34.14 28.35 -6.17
C ILE A 192 -34.66 28.25 -7.63
N ARG A 193 -35.32 27.14 -7.98
CA ARG A 193 -36.02 26.96 -9.27
C ARG A 193 -37.47 26.56 -9.01
#